data_AF-A0A2D0ND17-F1
#
_entry.id   AF-A0A2D0ND17-F1
#
_cell.length_a   1.000
_cell.length_b   1.000
_cell.length_c   1.000
_cell.angle_alpha   90.00
_cell.angle_beta   90.00
_cell.angle_gamma   90.00
#
_symmetry.space_group_name_H-M   'P 1'
#
loop_
_entity.id
_entity.type
_entity.pdbx_description
1 polymer ?
#
loop_
_entity_poly.entity_id
_entity_poly.type
_entity_poly.pdbx_seq_one_letter_code
_entity_poly.pdbx_strand_id
1 'polypeptide(L)'
;MKALSILLSLVFFTVNGHAQSKTVEVLNQTYCLGVISCTPSTTLEIELPENTVRWFYTVTATKSPQKAASVRRNPSIYQVFPDLLTKRKFRKKDPQPVYPGDGVCSVYLLKNKSDTEKFMVAGGAYFFYGEYSRRNVPASGMIIDDPSLCRGTQYIGLENSRAFTESFNMYAVLTVIAMTEDPPE
;
A
#
# COMPACT_ATOMS: atom_id res chain seq x y z
N MET A 1 -48.46 15.15 45.11
CA MET A 1 -47.25 16.00 45.03
C MET A 1 -46.05 15.10 44.83
N LYS A 2 -45.37 15.27 43.69
CA LYS A 2 -43.92 15.12 43.47
C LYS A 2 -43.21 13.96 44.20
N ALA A 3 -42.98 12.87 43.49
CA ALA A 3 -41.75 12.05 43.52
C ALA A 3 -42.08 10.63 43.04
N LEU A 4 -42.36 10.46 41.75
CA LEU A 4 -42.34 9.12 41.16
C LEU A 4 -41.76 9.22 39.76
N SER A 5 -40.43 9.11 39.73
CA SER A 5 -39.63 8.51 38.66
C SER A 5 -39.83 9.11 37.27
N ILE A 6 -39.38 10.35 37.01
CA ILE A 6 -38.04 10.62 36.45
C ILE A 6 -37.05 9.45 36.66
N LEU A 7 -37.28 8.31 36.01
CA LEU A 7 -36.30 7.23 35.93
C LEU A 7 -36.51 6.40 34.65
N LEU A 8 -36.87 7.08 33.56
CA LEU A 8 -36.91 6.50 32.21
C LEU A 8 -36.22 7.44 31.21
N SER A 9 -35.20 8.15 31.67
CA SER A 9 -34.38 9.07 30.88
C SER A 9 -32.88 8.89 31.17
N LEU A 10 -32.50 7.75 31.74
CA LEU A 10 -31.13 7.35 31.91
C LEU A 10 -30.92 6.03 31.18
N VAL A 11 -30.13 6.15 30.12
CA VAL A 11 -29.21 5.11 29.67
C VAL A 11 -29.78 4.15 28.63
N PHE A 12 -30.16 4.70 27.48
CA PHE A 12 -29.49 4.20 26.27
C PHE A 12 -28.02 4.66 26.39
N PHE A 13 -27.19 3.89 27.11
CA PHE A 13 -25.77 3.90 26.83
C PHE A 13 -25.69 3.36 25.41
N THR A 14 -25.68 4.28 24.44
CA THR A 14 -24.99 4.05 23.20
C THR A 14 -23.54 3.81 23.61
N VAL A 15 -23.21 2.55 23.89
CA VAL A 15 -21.84 2.07 23.83
C VAL A 15 -21.48 2.17 22.36
N ASN A 16 -21.21 3.39 21.90
CA ASN A 16 -20.43 3.61 20.71
C ASN A 16 -19.00 3.27 21.13
N GLY A 17 -18.74 1.98 21.31
CA GLY A 17 -17.39 1.46 21.24
C GLY A 17 -16.86 1.91 19.89
N HIS A 18 -16.08 2.99 19.89
CA HIS A 18 -15.38 3.40 18.70
C HIS A 18 -14.37 2.30 18.46
N ALA A 19 -14.60 1.45 17.46
CA ALA A 19 -13.62 0.48 17.02
C ALA A 19 -12.29 1.22 16.82
N GLN A 20 -11.28 0.86 17.62
CA GLN A 20 -10.00 1.53 17.58
C GLN A 20 -9.24 0.98 16.37
N SER A 21 -9.02 1.82 15.36
CA SER A 21 -8.22 1.41 14.21
C SER A 21 -6.73 1.43 14.57
N LYS A 22 -6.01 0.37 14.18
CA LYS A 22 -4.55 0.22 14.35
C LYS A 22 -3.88 0.13 12.99
N THR A 23 -2.70 0.72 12.87
CA THR A 23 -1.86 0.62 11.66
C THR A 23 -0.79 -0.47 11.86
N VAL A 24 -0.61 -1.33 10.85
CA VAL A 24 0.34 -2.44 10.86
C VAL A 24 1.18 -2.40 9.58
N GLU A 25 2.51 -2.34 9.71
CA GLU A 25 3.41 -2.51 8.56
C GLU A 25 3.47 -3.99 8.18
N VAL A 26 3.15 -4.28 6.92
CA VAL A 26 3.09 -5.65 6.40
C VAL A 26 4.35 -5.99 5.59
N LEU A 27 4.88 -5.01 4.85
CA LEU A 27 6.04 -5.21 3.97
C LEU A 27 6.81 -3.90 3.80
N ASN A 28 8.15 -3.98 3.82
CA ASN A 28 9.03 -2.88 3.42
C ASN A 28 10.32 -3.44 2.82
N GLN A 29 10.34 -3.60 1.50
CA GLN A 29 11.41 -4.33 0.81
C GLN A 29 11.88 -3.63 -0.47
N THR A 30 13.13 -3.93 -0.85
CA THR A 30 13.73 -3.48 -2.11
C THR A 30 13.82 -4.63 -3.08
N TYR A 31 13.39 -4.40 -4.31
CA TYR A 31 13.42 -5.34 -5.43
C TYR A 31 14.31 -4.79 -6.54
N CYS A 32 15.19 -5.62 -7.07
CA CYS A 32 15.95 -5.28 -8.27
C CYS A 32 15.20 -5.76 -9.51
N LEU A 33 15.00 -4.87 -10.47
CA LEU A 33 14.25 -5.07 -11.71
C LEU A 33 15.11 -4.60 -12.90
N GLY A 34 15.51 -5.47 -13.80
CA GLY A 34 16.48 -5.11 -14.86
C GLY A 34 16.75 -6.22 -15.87
N VAL A 35 17.74 -6.03 -16.75
CA VAL A 35 18.16 -7.03 -17.76
C VAL A 35 19.55 -7.61 -17.54
N ILE A 36 20.41 -6.95 -16.76
CA ILE A 36 21.81 -7.37 -16.60
C ILE A 36 21.95 -8.39 -15.46
N SER A 37 21.24 -8.20 -14.35
CA SER A 37 21.41 -9.02 -13.13
C SER A 37 20.11 -9.37 -12.42
N CYS A 38 18.98 -8.91 -12.95
CA CYS A 38 17.69 -8.95 -12.30
C CYS A 38 16.64 -9.42 -13.30
N THR A 39 15.45 -9.80 -12.85
CA THR A 39 14.32 -10.06 -13.74
C THR A 39 13.62 -8.74 -14.05
N PRO A 40 13.12 -8.52 -15.28
CA PRO A 40 12.48 -7.27 -15.65
C PRO A 40 11.15 -7.04 -14.90
N SER A 41 10.55 -8.11 -14.41
CA SER A 41 9.33 -8.10 -13.60
C SER A 41 9.44 -9.09 -12.42
N THR A 42 8.60 -8.88 -11.42
CA THR A 42 8.41 -9.82 -10.30
C THR A 42 6.99 -9.71 -9.76
N THR A 43 6.51 -10.77 -9.11
CA THR A 43 5.22 -10.77 -8.39
C THR A 43 5.47 -11.07 -6.93
N LEU A 44 4.74 -10.37 -6.08
CA LEU A 44 4.89 -10.37 -4.63
C LEU A 44 3.58 -10.78 -4.00
N GLU A 45 3.68 -11.72 -3.07
CA GLU A 45 2.57 -12.19 -2.25
C GLU A 45 2.59 -11.42 -0.93
N ILE A 46 1.43 -10.91 -0.52
CA ILE A 46 1.24 -10.10 0.67
C ILE A 46 0.11 -10.73 1.48
N GLU A 47 0.41 -11.19 2.68
CA GLU A 47 -0.60 -11.67 3.62
C GLU A 47 -1.11 -10.51 4.47
N LEU A 48 -2.37 -10.11 4.26
CA LEU A 48 -2.99 -9.05 5.05
C LEU A 48 -3.52 -9.62 6.38
N PRO A 49 -3.42 -8.87 7.49
CA PRO A 49 -4.09 -9.23 8.74
C PRO A 49 -5.61 -9.46 8.55
N GLU A 50 -6.18 -10.40 9.28
CA GLU A 50 -7.58 -10.86 9.11
C GLU A 50 -8.62 -9.74 9.22
N ASN A 51 -8.37 -8.75 10.07
CA ASN A 51 -9.24 -7.61 10.37
C ASN A 51 -8.85 -6.34 9.62
N THR A 52 -8.17 -6.46 8.47
CA THR A 52 -7.82 -5.32 7.64
C THR A 52 -9.07 -4.69 7.04
N VAL A 53 -9.25 -3.38 7.25
CA VAL A 53 -10.38 -2.59 6.71
C VAL A 53 -9.95 -1.68 5.56
N ARG A 54 -8.65 -1.41 5.47
CA ARG A 54 -8.01 -0.61 4.44
C ARG A 54 -6.54 -0.91 4.41
N TRP A 55 -5.91 -0.87 3.25
CA TRP A 55 -4.46 -0.94 3.17
C TRP A 55 -3.91 -0.04 2.07
N PHE A 56 -2.60 0.17 2.12
CA PHE A 56 -1.89 1.14 1.32
C PHE A 56 -0.61 0.51 0.81
N TYR A 57 -0.22 0.85 -0.41
CA TYR A 57 1.13 0.59 -0.86
C TYR A 57 1.76 1.83 -1.51
N THR A 58 3.07 1.98 -1.38
CA THR A 58 3.86 2.95 -2.15
C THR A 58 5.01 2.26 -2.85
N VAL A 59 5.38 2.79 -4.01
CA VAL A 59 6.54 2.32 -4.77
C VAL A 59 7.40 3.51 -5.14
N THR A 60 8.66 3.47 -4.71
CA THR A 60 9.70 4.39 -5.19
C THR A 60 10.69 3.61 -6.05
N ALA A 61 10.91 4.05 -7.29
CA ALA A 61 11.85 3.42 -8.21
C ALA A 61 13.09 4.29 -8.42
N THR A 62 14.27 3.69 -8.42
CA THR A 62 15.54 4.38 -8.64
C THR A 62 16.56 3.52 -9.36
N LYS A 63 17.49 4.13 -10.08
CA LYS A 63 18.64 3.46 -10.70
C LYS A 63 19.80 3.25 -9.73
N SER A 64 19.76 3.84 -8.53
CA SER A 64 20.84 3.73 -7.53
C SER A 64 20.45 2.80 -6.37
N PRO A 65 21.24 1.74 -6.10
CA PRO A 65 20.99 0.86 -4.96
C PRO A 65 21.17 1.58 -3.61
N GLN A 66 22.08 2.56 -3.51
CA GLN A 66 22.28 3.35 -2.30
C GLN A 66 21.04 4.23 -2.01
N LYS A 67 20.46 4.85 -3.05
CA LYS A 67 19.22 5.62 -2.92
C LYS A 67 18.05 4.71 -2.51
N ALA A 68 17.94 3.52 -3.10
CA ALA A 68 16.93 2.54 -2.69
C ALA A 68 17.07 2.14 -1.21
N ALA A 69 18.29 1.89 -0.74
CA ALA A 69 18.54 1.59 0.67
C ALA A 69 18.17 2.76 1.59
N SER A 70 18.44 4.00 1.17
CA SER A 70 18.06 5.21 1.92
C SER A 70 16.54 5.36 2.04
N VAL A 71 15.81 5.16 0.93
CA VAL A 71 14.34 5.18 0.91
C VAL A 71 13.76 4.08 1.80
N ARG A 72 14.29 2.85 1.72
CA ARG A 72 13.80 1.73 2.55
C ARG A 72 13.96 1.98 4.04
N ARG A 73 15.06 2.63 4.46
CA ARG A 73 15.30 2.99 5.87
C ARG A 73 14.36 4.08 6.38
N ASN A 74 13.85 4.93 5.48
CA ASN A 74 12.98 6.05 5.80
C ASN A 74 11.75 6.06 4.89
N PRO A 75 10.85 5.04 4.97
CA PRO A 75 9.66 4.99 4.13
C PRO A 75 8.71 6.10 4.58
N SER A 76 8.71 7.24 3.90
CA SER A 76 7.99 8.45 4.33
C SER A 76 6.47 8.39 4.18
N ILE A 77 5.85 7.20 4.17
CA ILE A 77 4.39 7.04 4.27
C ILE A 77 3.87 7.63 5.59
N TYR A 78 4.65 7.52 6.67
CA TYR A 78 4.26 7.96 8.01
C TYR A 78 4.11 9.48 8.18
N GLN A 79 4.57 10.30 7.21
CA GLN A 79 4.37 11.76 7.26
C GLN A 79 3.17 12.24 6.43
N VAL A 80 2.56 11.37 5.62
CA VAL A 80 1.43 11.74 4.74
C VAL A 80 0.08 11.29 5.29
N PHE A 81 0.07 10.24 6.13
CA PHE A 81 -1.17 9.62 6.61
C PHE A 81 -1.46 9.62 8.13
N PRO A 82 -0.72 10.30 9.04
CA PRO A 82 -1.12 10.30 10.45
C PRO A 82 -2.38 11.16 10.71
N ASP A 83 -2.60 12.24 9.95
CA ASP A 83 -3.71 13.19 10.19
C ASP A 83 -5.02 12.85 9.44
N LEU A 84 -4.97 12.08 8.35
CA LEU A 84 -6.18 11.72 7.56
C LEU A 84 -7.02 10.60 8.21
N LEU A 85 -6.48 9.95 9.23
CA LEU A 85 -7.14 8.82 9.90
C LEU A 85 -7.96 9.23 11.13
N THR A 86 -7.89 10.49 11.56
CA THR A 86 -8.68 10.92 12.72
C THR A 86 -9.48 12.21 12.51
N LYS A 87 -9.03 13.23 11.75
CA LYS A 87 -9.83 14.45 11.54
C LYS A 87 -9.56 15.13 10.19
N ARG A 88 -10.61 15.38 9.39
CA ARG A 88 -10.60 16.31 8.24
C ARG A 88 -10.20 17.73 8.67
N LYS A 89 -8.91 18.02 8.87
CA LYS A 89 -8.39 19.40 8.85
C LYS A 89 -6.99 19.40 8.24
N PHE A 90 -6.92 19.79 6.98
CA PHE A 90 -5.69 20.06 6.24
C PHE A 90 -4.78 21.01 7.06
N ARG A 91 -3.64 20.51 7.53
CA ARG A 91 -2.52 21.38 7.92
C ARG A 91 -1.65 21.63 6.70
N LYS A 92 -1.59 22.90 6.29
CA LYS A 92 -0.59 23.42 5.34
C LYS A 92 0.73 23.55 6.08
N LYS A 93 1.77 22.89 5.55
CA LYS A 93 3.20 22.94 5.94
C LYS A 93 3.65 21.89 6.96
N ASP A 94 3.87 20.68 6.47
CA ASP A 94 5.04 19.89 6.86
C ASP A 94 5.87 19.61 5.59
N PRO A 95 7.19 19.80 5.60
CA PRO A 95 8.03 19.46 4.45
C PRO A 95 8.11 17.94 4.34
N GLN A 96 7.26 17.34 3.49
CA GLN A 96 7.39 15.93 3.13
C GLN A 96 8.78 15.69 2.53
N PRO A 97 9.57 14.71 3.01
CA PRO A 97 10.68 14.18 2.24
C PRO A 97 10.08 13.44 1.05
N VAL A 98 9.91 14.20 -0.03
CA VAL A 98 9.71 13.66 -1.37
C VAL A 98 11.08 13.12 -1.78
N TYR A 99 11.22 11.81 -1.85
CA TYR A 99 12.31 11.19 -2.58
C TYR A 99 11.81 10.98 -4.01
N PRO A 100 11.97 11.95 -4.94
CA PRO A 100 11.61 11.69 -6.32
C PRO A 100 12.47 10.51 -6.80
N GLY A 101 11.80 9.42 -7.14
CA GLY A 101 12.43 8.34 -7.87
C GLY A 101 13.07 8.89 -9.15
N ASP A 102 14.21 8.34 -9.54
CA ASP A 102 14.84 8.60 -10.85
C ASP A 102 14.67 7.41 -11.82
N GLY A 103 13.89 6.42 -11.40
CA GLY A 103 13.42 5.31 -12.21
C GLY A 103 11.89 5.31 -12.32
N VAL A 104 11.38 4.54 -13.27
CA VAL A 104 9.95 4.36 -13.48
C VAL A 104 9.62 2.87 -13.39
N CYS A 105 8.79 2.51 -12.42
CA CYS A 105 8.26 1.17 -12.25
C CYS A 105 6.75 1.20 -12.50
N SER A 106 6.23 0.20 -13.18
CA SER A 106 4.79 -0.06 -13.23
C SER A 106 4.41 -1.01 -12.09
N VAL A 107 3.26 -0.75 -11.47
CA VAL A 107 2.71 -1.57 -10.40
C VAL A 107 1.32 -2.04 -10.79
N TYR A 108 1.03 -3.32 -10.53
CA TYR A 108 -0.26 -3.93 -10.84
C TYR A 108 -0.75 -4.71 -9.62
N LEU A 109 -1.96 -4.40 -9.15
CA LEU A 109 -2.65 -5.24 -8.17
C LEU A 109 -3.29 -6.41 -8.91
N LEU A 110 -2.73 -7.61 -8.74
CA LEU A 110 -3.09 -8.79 -9.53
C LEU A 110 -4.27 -9.52 -8.91
N LYS A 111 -5.09 -10.14 -9.78
CA LYS A 111 -6.22 -10.97 -9.33
C LYS A 111 -5.76 -12.32 -8.80
N ASN A 112 -4.70 -12.89 -9.39
CA ASN A 112 -4.23 -14.24 -9.10
C ASN A 112 -2.69 -14.31 -9.08
N LYS A 113 -2.14 -15.24 -8.29
CA LYS A 113 -0.69 -15.55 -8.25
C LYS A 113 -0.11 -16.02 -9.59
N SER A 114 -0.88 -16.79 -10.35
CA SER A 114 -0.44 -17.47 -11.57
C SER A 114 -0.17 -16.53 -12.75
N ASP A 115 -0.49 -15.23 -12.62
CA ASP A 115 -0.14 -14.24 -13.64
C ASP A 115 1.36 -13.89 -13.66
N THR A 116 2.12 -14.35 -12.66
CA THR A 116 3.58 -14.23 -12.58
C THR A 116 4.29 -14.91 -13.76
N GLU A 117 3.84 -16.10 -14.15
CA GLU A 117 4.53 -16.95 -15.14
C GLU A 117 4.31 -16.45 -16.58
N LYS A 118 3.14 -15.85 -16.85
CA LYS A 118 2.75 -15.37 -18.18
C LYS A 118 3.62 -14.22 -18.66
N PHE A 119 4.25 -13.46 -17.76
CA PHE A 119 5.02 -12.27 -18.09
C PHE A 119 6.51 -12.52 -18.36
N MET A 120 7.03 -13.70 -18.01
CA MET A 120 8.35 -14.14 -18.51
C MET A 120 8.30 -14.50 -20.01
N VAL A 121 7.11 -14.53 -20.60
CA VAL A 121 6.86 -14.86 -22.00
C VAL A 121 6.45 -13.59 -22.76
N ALA A 122 7.10 -13.34 -23.90
CA ALA A 122 6.77 -12.20 -24.76
C ALA A 122 5.29 -12.25 -25.18
N GLY A 123 4.56 -11.15 -24.98
CA GLY A 123 3.12 -11.05 -25.26
C GLY A 123 2.19 -11.40 -24.08
N GLY A 124 2.74 -11.69 -22.90
CA GLY A 124 1.97 -11.88 -21.68
C GLY A 124 1.18 -10.64 -21.26
N ALA A 125 0.00 -10.85 -20.66
CA ALA A 125 -0.83 -9.79 -20.10
C ALA A 125 -1.12 -10.06 -18.61
N TYR A 126 -1.18 -8.99 -17.81
CA TYR A 126 -1.66 -9.06 -16.44
C TYR A 126 -3.19 -9.14 -16.42
N PHE A 127 -3.75 -9.96 -15.51
CA PHE A 127 -5.12 -9.78 -15.04
C PHE A 127 -5.09 -9.03 -13.71
N PHE A 128 -5.47 -7.75 -13.75
CA PHE A 128 -5.29 -6.84 -12.61
C PHE A 128 -6.54 -6.01 -12.35
N TYR A 129 -6.58 -5.37 -11.19
CA TYR A 129 -7.57 -4.36 -10.84
C TYR A 129 -7.13 -3.01 -11.39
N GLY A 130 -7.81 -2.51 -12.42
CA GLY A 130 -7.41 -1.33 -13.17
C GLY A 130 -7.32 -0.07 -12.30
N GLU A 131 -8.30 0.13 -11.43
CA GLU A 131 -8.34 1.28 -10.51
C GLU A 131 -7.20 1.30 -9.47
N TYR A 132 -6.68 0.13 -9.09
CA TYR A 132 -5.60 -0.03 -8.11
C TYR A 132 -4.26 -0.37 -8.76
N SER A 133 -4.13 -0.14 -10.06
CA SER A 133 -2.91 -0.43 -10.82
C SER A 133 -2.47 0.81 -11.57
N ARG A 134 -1.16 0.96 -11.77
CA ARG A 134 -0.63 2.14 -12.42
C ARG A 134 0.60 1.80 -13.27
N ARG A 135 0.44 2.05 -14.58
CA ARG A 135 1.55 2.05 -15.53
C ARG A 135 2.36 3.32 -15.29
N ASN A 136 3.63 3.16 -14.95
CA ASN A 136 4.57 4.25 -14.63
C ASN A 136 4.16 5.07 -13.40
N VAL A 137 4.65 4.68 -12.21
CA VAL A 137 4.33 5.38 -10.95
C VAL A 137 5.43 6.38 -10.57
N PRO A 138 5.15 7.70 -10.58
CA PRO A 138 5.93 8.66 -9.81
C PRO A 138 5.43 8.63 -8.36
N ALA A 139 6.06 7.82 -7.50
CA ALA A 139 6.01 7.77 -6.02
C ALA A 139 4.65 7.89 -5.27
N SER A 140 3.52 7.98 -5.97
CA SER A 140 2.22 8.25 -5.38
C SER A 140 1.63 6.93 -4.90
N GLY A 141 1.48 6.81 -3.57
CA GLY A 141 0.88 5.64 -2.95
C GLY A 141 -0.54 5.40 -3.43
N MET A 142 -0.98 4.14 -3.35
CA MET A 142 -2.33 3.70 -3.67
C MET A 142 -3.04 3.30 -2.38
N ILE A 143 -4.33 3.65 -2.29
CA ILE A 143 -5.21 3.27 -1.20
C ILE A 143 -6.16 2.19 -1.71
N ILE A 144 -6.33 1.13 -0.93
CA ILE A 144 -7.22 0.01 -1.22
C ILE A 144 -8.18 -0.12 -0.04
N ASP A 145 -9.44 0.17 -0.29
CA ASP A 145 -10.54 0.11 0.68
C ASP A 145 -11.73 -0.73 0.19
N ASP A 146 -11.54 -1.51 -0.88
CA ASP A 146 -12.50 -2.53 -1.31
C ASP A 146 -12.49 -3.71 -0.32
N PRO A 147 -13.63 -4.06 0.32
CA PRO A 147 -13.71 -5.15 1.27
C PRO A 147 -13.28 -6.52 0.71
N SER A 148 -13.43 -6.74 -0.60
CA SER A 148 -12.99 -7.98 -1.26
C SER A 148 -11.46 -8.09 -1.36
N LEU A 149 -10.75 -6.96 -1.30
CA LEU A 149 -9.30 -6.83 -1.41
C LEU A 149 -8.62 -6.52 -0.07
N CYS A 150 -9.37 -6.32 1.00
CA CYS A 150 -8.87 -6.06 2.35
C CYS A 150 -8.80 -7.34 3.19
N ARG A 151 -8.75 -8.52 2.57
CA ARG A 151 -8.71 -9.80 3.28
C ARG A 151 -7.83 -10.82 2.58
N GLY A 152 -7.27 -11.74 3.36
CA GLY A 152 -6.44 -12.83 2.86
C GLY A 152 -5.20 -12.36 2.10
N THR A 153 -4.78 -13.19 1.15
CA THR A 153 -3.56 -12.97 0.38
C THR A 153 -3.81 -12.07 -0.83
N GLN A 154 -3.01 -11.02 -0.95
CA GLN A 154 -3.00 -10.09 -2.08
C GLN A 154 -1.71 -10.24 -2.90
N TYR A 155 -1.76 -9.86 -4.18
CA TYR A 155 -0.64 -10.03 -5.10
C TYR A 155 -0.29 -8.71 -5.81
N ILE A 156 0.98 -8.30 -5.75
CA ILE A 156 1.48 -7.11 -6.45
C ILE A 156 2.51 -7.51 -7.50
N GLY A 157 2.25 -7.15 -8.75
CA GLY A 157 3.23 -7.19 -9.83
C GLY A 157 4.03 -5.89 -9.90
N LEU A 158 5.36 -5.99 -9.97
CA LEU A 158 6.27 -4.89 -10.26
C LEU A 158 6.95 -5.13 -11.60
N GLU A 159 7.04 -4.11 -12.43
CA GLU A 159 7.60 -4.19 -13.78
C GLU A 159 8.50 -3.00 -14.09
N ASN A 160 9.71 -3.28 -14.57
CA ASN A 160 10.54 -2.30 -15.26
C ASN A 160 10.10 -2.22 -16.73
N SER A 161 9.26 -1.22 -17.04
CA SER A 161 8.76 -0.98 -18.40
C SER A 161 9.85 -0.64 -19.42
N ARG A 162 11.07 -0.36 -18.98
CA ARG A 162 12.21 0.00 -19.82
C ARG A 162 13.29 -1.08 -19.90
N ALA A 163 13.06 -2.24 -19.29
CA ALA A 163 14.06 -3.29 -19.21
C ALA A 163 14.62 -3.68 -20.59
N PHE A 164 13.77 -3.78 -21.61
CA PHE A 164 14.19 -4.19 -22.96
C PHE A 164 14.81 -3.07 -23.81
N THR A 165 14.71 -1.82 -23.36
CA THR A 165 15.16 -0.64 -24.12
C THR A 165 16.36 0.06 -23.46
N GLU A 166 16.58 -0.16 -22.17
CA GLU A 166 17.61 0.52 -21.39
C GLU A 166 18.45 -0.50 -20.59
N SER A 167 19.78 -0.43 -20.72
CA SER A 167 20.72 -1.37 -20.09
C SER A 167 21.12 -0.96 -18.66
N PHE A 168 20.16 -0.84 -17.75
CA PHE A 168 20.46 -0.66 -16.32
C PHE A 168 19.54 -1.48 -15.41
N ASN A 169 20.00 -1.68 -14.19
CA ASN A 169 19.19 -2.22 -13.11
C ASN A 169 18.40 -1.09 -12.44
N MET A 170 17.09 -1.30 -12.30
CA MET A 170 16.21 -0.47 -11.49
C MET A 170 16.01 -1.14 -10.13
N TYR A 171 15.87 -0.34 -9.09
CA TYR A 171 15.57 -0.78 -7.74
C TYR A 171 14.24 -0.16 -7.32
N ALA A 172 13.24 -0.99 -7.05
CA ALA A 172 11.94 -0.58 -6.55
C ALA A 172 11.87 -0.82 -5.04
N VAL A 173 11.51 0.19 -4.27
CA VAL A 173 11.21 0.06 -2.84
C VAL A 173 9.69 0.05 -2.71
N LEU A 174 9.13 -1.10 -2.30
CA LEU A 174 7.71 -1.27 -2.04
C LEU A 174 7.49 -1.31 -0.53
N THR A 175 6.60 -0.46 -0.05
CA THR A 175 6.13 -0.48 1.33
C THR A 175 4.63 -0.70 1.32
N VAL A 176 4.15 -1.62 2.17
CA VAL A 176 2.74 -1.99 2.32
C VAL A 176 2.34 -1.86 3.78
N ILE A 177 1.24 -1.15 4.02
CA ILE A 177 0.70 -0.89 5.35
C ILE A 177 -0.78 -1.23 5.37
N ALA A 178 -1.20 -2.04 6.33
CA ALA A 178 -2.59 -2.36 6.60
C ALA A 178 -3.13 -1.54 7.78
N MET A 179 -4.41 -1.20 7.72
CA MET A 179 -5.17 -0.66 8.83
C MET A 179 -6.20 -1.69 9.25
N THR A 180 -6.16 -2.03 10.53
CA THR A 180 -6.95 -3.09 11.13
C THR A 180 -7.89 -2.52 12.17
N GLU A 181 -9.07 -3.09 12.33
CA GLU A 181 -9.98 -2.75 13.43
C GLU A 181 -9.99 -3.87 14.46
N ASP A 182 -9.88 -3.53 15.75
CA ASP A 182 -10.01 -4.53 16.80
C ASP A 182 -11.39 -5.20 16.71
N PRO A 183 -11.48 -6.54 16.88
CA PRO A 183 -12.76 -7.22 16.91
C PRO A 183 -13.60 -6.65 18.06
N PRO A 184 -14.93 -6.52 17.88
CA PRO A 184 -15.80 -6.06 18.96
C PRO A 184 -15.68 -7.02 20.16
N GLU A 185 -15.37 -6.44 21.34
CA GLU A 185 -15.33 -7.15 22.63
C GLU A 185 -16.69 -7.77 23.01
#